data_AF-A0A1T4N0C3-F1
#
_entry.id   AF-A0A1T4N0C3-F1
#
_cell.length_a   1.000
_cell.length_b   1.000
_cell.length_c   1.000
_cell.angle_alpha   90.00
_cell.angle_beta   90.00
_cell.angle_gamma   90.00
#
_symmetry.space_group_name_H-M   'P 1'
#
loop_
_entity.id
_entity.type
_entity.pdbx_description
1 polymer ?
#
loop_
_entity_poly.entity_id
_entity_poly.type
_entity_poly.pdbx_seq_one_letter_code
_entity_poly.pdbx_strand_id
1 'polypeptide(L)'
;MEHSNEKQQKTMKFLSIISLILLVATLIVSFLALQQSYSTQATQSRELKEVRKLLKENGSGNGVSDIYTFEVYYAPSTKVADSMRADWKTNKETKLVFVKARGRVEAKEVAMNQQKIDEAQILHVVNPDGTDNDGWVPPIYRYNVQSNTNQQ
;
A
#
# COMPACT_ATOMS: atom_id res chain seq x y z
N MET A 1 -39.26 53.55 -13.05
CA MET A 1 -38.95 52.45 -12.11
C MET A 1 -38.83 51.08 -12.79
N GLU A 2 -39.35 50.87 -14.00
CA GLU A 2 -39.28 49.57 -14.71
C GLU A 2 -37.87 49.12 -15.13
N HIS A 3 -36.99 50.03 -15.55
CA HIS A 3 -35.62 49.67 -15.99
C HIS A 3 -34.72 49.09 -14.88
N SER A 4 -35.04 49.30 -13.60
CA SER A 4 -34.23 48.76 -12.49
C SER A 4 -34.52 47.28 -12.24
N ASN A 5 -35.75 46.83 -12.50
CA ASN A 5 -36.16 45.44 -12.28
C ASN A 5 -35.55 44.49 -13.33
N GLU A 6 -35.49 44.90 -14.61
CA GLU A 6 -34.90 44.06 -15.65
C GLU A 6 -33.39 43.84 -15.47
N LYS A 7 -32.67 44.85 -14.99
CA LYS A 7 -31.23 44.74 -14.67
C LYS A 7 -30.98 43.77 -13.53
N GLN A 8 -31.76 43.88 -12.43
CA GLN A 8 -31.68 42.96 -11.30
C GLN A 8 -32.04 41.52 -11.67
N GLN A 9 -33.07 41.34 -12.51
CA GLN A 9 -33.49 40.03 -12.98
C GLN A 9 -32.46 39.38 -13.92
N LYS A 10 -31.78 40.15 -14.78
CA LYS A 10 -30.65 39.67 -15.58
C LYS A 10 -29.45 39.28 -14.74
N THR A 11 -29.09 40.07 -13.72
CA THR A 11 -27.98 39.72 -12.82
C THR A 11 -28.27 38.48 -11.97
N MET A 12 -29.51 38.29 -11.50
CA MET A 12 -29.89 37.08 -10.75
C MET A 12 -29.87 35.83 -11.64
N LYS A 13 -30.31 35.93 -12.91
CA LYS A 13 -30.18 34.84 -13.90
C LYS A 13 -28.72 34.49 -14.19
N PHE A 14 -27.85 35.50 -14.29
CA PHE A 14 -26.43 35.28 -14.51
C PHE A 14 -25.74 34.60 -13.32
N LEU A 15 -26.05 35.05 -12.10
CA LEU A 15 -25.54 34.46 -10.86
C LEU A 15 -26.01 33.02 -10.65
N SER A 16 -27.26 32.72 -11.01
CA SER A 16 -27.79 31.34 -10.93
C SER A 16 -27.13 30.41 -11.96
N ILE A 17 -26.82 30.90 -13.17
CA ILE A 17 -26.05 30.12 -14.16
C ILE A 17 -24.62 29.85 -13.66
N ILE A 18 -23.94 30.85 -13.10
CA ILE A 18 -22.59 30.67 -12.53
C ILE A 18 -22.60 29.65 -11.38
N SER A 19 -23.61 29.73 -10.51
CA SER A 19 -23.77 28.81 -9.38
C SER A 19 -23.98 27.37 -9.85
N LEU A 20 -24.75 27.18 -10.93
CA LEU A 20 -24.97 25.87 -11.54
C LEU A 20 -23.67 25.30 -12.15
N ILE A 21 -22.88 26.14 -12.84
CA ILE A 21 -21.60 25.74 -13.42
C ILE A 21 -20.61 25.33 -12.31
N LEU A 22 -20.54 26.11 -11.24
CA LEU A 22 -19.69 25.79 -10.09
C LEU A 22 -20.08 24.46 -9.44
N LEU A 23 -21.38 24.22 -9.26
CA LEU A 23 -21.90 22.96 -8.70
C LEU A 23 -21.50 21.75 -9.56
N VAL A 24 -21.69 21.85 -10.87
CA VAL A 24 -21.33 20.79 -11.83
C VAL A 24 -19.81 20.56 -11.82
N ALA A 25 -19.00 21.62 -11.77
CA ALA A 25 -17.55 21.50 -11.69
C ALA A 25 -17.10 20.77 -10.41
N THR A 26 -17.67 21.11 -9.25
CA THR A 26 -17.38 20.39 -7.98
C THR A 26 -17.79 18.92 -8.03
N LEU A 27 -18.92 18.59 -8.65
CA LEU A 27 -19.36 17.21 -8.82
C LEU A 27 -18.41 16.40 -9.71
N ILE A 28 -17.93 16.99 -10.81
CA ILE A 28 -16.97 16.36 -11.73
C ILE A 28 -15.64 16.10 -11.02
N VAL A 29 -15.10 17.08 -10.29
CA VAL A 29 -13.84 16.91 -9.54
C VAL A 29 -13.97 15.81 -8.49
N SER A 30 -15.11 15.76 -7.79
CA SER A 30 -15.39 14.72 -6.80
C SER A 30 -15.49 13.32 -7.44
N PHE A 31 -16.15 13.21 -8.60
CA PHE A 31 -16.27 11.96 -9.34
C PHE A 31 -14.92 11.45 -9.87
N LEU A 32 -14.07 12.35 -10.37
CA LEU A 32 -12.72 12.01 -10.82
C LEU A 32 -11.82 11.54 -9.68
N ALA A 33 -11.92 12.16 -8.49
CA ALA A 33 -11.19 11.73 -7.30
C ALA A 33 -11.63 10.33 -6.83
N LEU A 34 -12.95 10.05 -6.86
CA LEU A 34 -13.50 8.72 -6.59
C LEU A 34 -12.99 7.67 -7.59
N GLN A 35 -12.96 7.98 -8.89
CA GLN A 35 -12.43 7.07 -9.91
C GLN A 35 -10.94 6.75 -9.73
N GLN A 36 -10.11 7.73 -9.37
CA GLN A 36 -8.70 7.47 -9.03
C GLN A 36 -8.54 6.56 -7.80
N SER A 37 -9.39 6.74 -6.78
CA SER A 37 -9.39 5.85 -5.60
C SER A 37 -9.74 4.41 -5.97
N TYR A 38 -10.71 4.19 -6.86
CA TYR A 38 -11.10 2.85 -7.31
C TYR A 38 -10.06 2.19 -8.21
N SER A 39 -9.41 2.94 -9.12
CA SER A 39 -8.36 2.36 -9.97
C SER A 39 -7.12 1.97 -9.17
N THR A 40 -6.77 2.75 -8.14
CA THR A 40 -5.64 2.47 -7.25
C THR A 40 -5.89 1.22 -6.40
N GLN A 41 -7.11 1.04 -5.88
CA GLN A 41 -7.50 -0.20 -5.16
C GLN A 41 -7.55 -1.43 -6.08
N ALA A 42 -8.00 -1.27 -7.32
CA ALA A 42 -8.07 -2.39 -8.26
C ALA A 42 -6.69 -2.95 -8.60
N THR A 43 -5.68 -2.08 -8.77
CA THR A 43 -4.28 -2.49 -8.99
C THR A 43 -3.71 -3.20 -7.77
N GLN A 44 -3.87 -2.62 -6.56
CA GLN A 44 -3.42 -3.25 -5.32
C GLN A 44 -4.07 -4.63 -5.09
N SER A 45 -5.35 -4.79 -5.44
CA SER A 45 -6.05 -6.08 -5.29
C SER A 45 -5.55 -7.17 -6.25
N ARG A 46 -5.05 -6.80 -7.43
CA ARG A 46 -4.46 -7.74 -8.39
C ARG A 46 -3.08 -8.19 -7.93
N GLU A 47 -2.24 -7.25 -7.48
CA GLU A 47 -0.93 -7.56 -6.90
C GLU A 47 -1.07 -8.47 -5.67
N LEU A 48 -2.01 -8.18 -4.76
CA LEU A 48 -2.31 -9.04 -3.60
C LEU A 48 -2.80 -10.44 -4.00
N LYS A 49 -3.57 -10.57 -5.09
CA LYS A 49 -4.02 -11.87 -5.60
C LYS A 49 -2.87 -12.67 -6.23
N GLU A 50 -1.96 -12.03 -6.94
CA GLU A 50 -0.76 -12.68 -7.47
C GLU A 50 0.20 -13.11 -6.36
N VAL A 51 0.39 -12.28 -5.34
CA VAL A 51 1.15 -12.65 -4.13
C VAL A 51 0.52 -13.84 -3.41
N ARG A 52 -0.81 -13.87 -3.25
CA ARG A 52 -1.53 -15.03 -2.66
C ARG A 52 -1.43 -16.29 -3.52
N LYS A 53 -1.43 -16.17 -4.85
CA LYS A 53 -1.25 -17.29 -5.77
C LYS A 53 0.16 -17.86 -5.67
N LEU A 54 1.18 -17.00 -5.64
CA LEU A 54 2.58 -17.38 -5.40
C LEU A 54 2.81 -18.00 -4.01
N LEU A 55 2.05 -17.56 -2.99
CA LEU A 55 2.05 -18.15 -1.64
C LEU A 55 1.46 -19.57 -1.64
N LYS A 56 0.37 -19.78 -2.39
CA LYS A 56 -0.31 -21.09 -2.50
C LYS A 56 0.48 -22.09 -3.34
N GLU A 57 1.15 -21.64 -4.40
CA GLU A 57 1.95 -22.49 -5.29
C GLU A 57 3.32 -22.88 -4.67
N ASN A 58 3.86 -22.09 -3.75
CA ASN A 58 5.13 -22.39 -3.06
C ASN A 58 4.98 -22.87 -1.61
N GLY A 59 3.75 -22.91 -1.08
CA GLY A 59 3.45 -23.20 0.33
C GLY A 59 3.28 -24.68 0.69
N SER A 60 3.77 -25.61 -0.14
CA SER A 60 3.75 -27.04 0.18
C SER A 60 5.13 -27.63 -0.03
N GLY A 61 5.95 -27.56 1.02
CA GLY A 61 7.32 -28.06 1.00
C GLY A 61 7.74 -28.54 2.37
N ASN A 62 7.80 -29.85 2.54
CA ASN A 62 8.34 -30.53 3.71
C ASN A 62 9.75 -30.02 4.07
N GLY A 63 9.95 -29.56 5.31
CA GLY A 63 11.20 -29.76 6.07
C GLY A 63 12.42 -28.86 5.82
N VAL A 64 12.34 -27.72 5.11
CA VAL A 64 13.50 -26.84 4.89
C VAL A 64 13.12 -25.37 5.07
N SER A 65 13.61 -24.73 6.16
CA SER A 65 13.59 -23.30 6.48
C SER A 65 12.50 -22.46 5.79
N ASP A 66 11.39 -22.24 6.50
CA ASP A 66 10.27 -21.44 6.00
C ASP A 66 10.75 -20.08 5.47
N ILE A 67 10.41 -19.80 4.20
CA ILE A 67 10.65 -18.51 3.54
C ILE A 67 9.38 -17.69 3.68
N TYR A 68 9.51 -16.47 4.19
CA TYR A 68 8.39 -15.55 4.39
C TYR A 68 8.49 -14.32 3.50
N THR A 69 7.34 -13.67 3.28
CA THR A 69 7.28 -12.42 2.52
C THR A 69 7.30 -11.23 3.49
N PHE A 70 8.31 -10.38 3.36
CA PHE A 70 8.47 -9.13 4.09
C PHE A 70 8.10 -7.94 3.20
N GLU A 71 7.63 -6.87 3.82
CA GLU A 71 7.42 -5.58 3.15
C GLU A 71 8.61 -4.68 3.50
N VAL A 72 9.34 -4.22 2.49
CA VAL A 72 10.49 -3.34 2.70
C VAL A 72 10.18 -1.97 2.11
N TYR A 73 10.07 -0.98 2.99
CA TYR A 73 9.84 0.41 2.66
C TYR A 73 11.17 1.14 2.52
N TYR A 74 11.34 1.88 1.42
CA TYR A 74 12.58 2.57 1.12
C TYR A 74 12.36 3.94 0.48
N ALA A 75 13.34 4.82 0.67
CA ALA A 75 13.39 6.15 0.08
C ALA A 75 13.99 6.11 -1.33
N PRO A 76 13.59 7.03 -2.22
CA PRO A 76 14.14 7.10 -3.58
C PRO A 76 15.62 7.52 -3.63
N SER A 77 16.14 8.15 -2.57
CA SER A 77 17.57 8.47 -2.43
C SER A 77 17.98 8.57 -0.97
N THR A 78 19.28 8.46 -0.69
CA THR A 78 19.86 8.61 0.65
C THR A 78 19.64 10.01 1.24
N LYS A 79 19.59 11.05 0.40
CA LYS A 79 19.44 12.45 0.83
C LYS A 79 18.11 12.76 1.53
N VAL A 80 17.05 12.03 1.17
CA VAL A 80 15.70 12.24 1.71
C VAL A 80 15.32 11.17 2.73
N ALA A 81 16.12 10.10 2.86
CA ALA A 81 15.78 8.96 3.70
C ALA A 81 15.55 9.36 5.16
N ASP A 82 16.44 10.18 5.74
CA ASP A 82 16.32 10.58 7.13
C ASP A 82 15.06 11.42 7.39
N SER A 83 14.71 12.33 6.48
CA SER A 83 13.48 13.12 6.60
C SER A 83 12.21 12.28 6.47
N MET A 84 12.28 11.15 5.76
CA MET A 84 11.14 10.26 5.51
C MET A 84 10.96 9.19 6.58
N ARG A 85 11.94 8.97 7.48
CA ARG A 85 11.87 7.89 8.48
C ARG A 85 10.72 8.07 9.47
N ALA A 86 10.34 9.29 9.80
CA ALA A 86 9.28 9.53 10.78
C ALA A 86 7.87 9.30 10.21
N ASP A 87 7.69 9.52 8.91
CA ASP A 87 6.40 9.53 8.22
C ASP A 87 6.33 8.53 7.06
N TRP A 88 7.24 7.55 7.01
CA TRP A 88 7.41 6.59 5.90
C TRP A 88 6.10 5.98 5.40
N LYS A 89 5.15 5.69 6.30
CA LYS A 89 3.87 5.06 5.98
C LYS A 89 2.90 5.99 5.24
N THR A 90 3.02 7.30 5.47
CA THR A 90 2.14 8.33 4.89
C THR A 90 2.83 9.19 3.84
N ASN A 91 4.16 9.13 3.76
CA ASN A 91 4.95 9.89 2.81
C ASN A 91 4.76 9.34 1.39
N LYS A 92 4.35 10.20 0.45
CA LYS A 92 4.01 9.81 -0.93
C LYS A 92 5.20 9.35 -1.75
N GLU A 93 6.41 9.72 -1.35
CA GLU A 93 7.63 9.35 -2.06
C GLU A 93 8.17 7.99 -1.60
N THR A 94 7.66 7.44 -0.49
CA THR A 94 8.04 6.12 -0.01
C THR A 94 7.74 5.05 -1.05
N LYS A 95 8.73 4.21 -1.32
CA LYS A 95 8.62 3.04 -2.18
C LYS A 95 8.48 1.78 -1.33
N LEU A 96 7.87 0.77 -1.91
CA LEU A 96 7.63 -0.53 -1.27
C LEU A 96 8.07 -1.64 -2.21
N VAL A 97 8.80 -2.61 -1.68
CA VAL A 97 9.11 -3.88 -2.35
C VAL A 97 8.76 -5.05 -1.44
N PHE A 98 8.15 -6.08 -2.00
CA PHE A 98 7.89 -7.34 -1.30
C PHE A 98 9.05 -8.30 -1.51
N VAL A 99 9.61 -8.81 -0.43
CA VAL A 99 10.83 -9.64 -0.47
C VAL A 99 10.58 -10.98 0.20
N LYS A 100 10.93 -12.06 -0.50
CA LYS A 100 10.96 -13.40 0.08
C LYS A 100 12.30 -13.63 0.76
N ALA A 101 12.28 -13.85 2.07
CA ALA A 101 13.46 -14.07 2.89
C ALA A 101 13.14 -14.93 4.11
N ARG A 102 14.16 -15.45 4.78
CA ARG A 102 14.00 -16.21 6.04
C ARG A 102 13.93 -15.29 7.26
N GLY A 103 14.33 -14.03 7.11
CA GLY A 103 14.31 -13.04 8.18
C GLY A 103 14.55 -11.62 7.69
N ARG A 104 14.43 -10.64 8.60
CA ARG A 104 14.55 -9.20 8.29
C ARG A 104 15.90 -8.81 7.69
N VAL A 105 16.99 -9.40 8.16
CA VAL A 105 18.35 -9.10 7.67
C VAL A 105 18.48 -9.49 6.20
N GLU A 106 18.15 -10.73 5.87
CA GLU A 106 18.12 -11.22 4.49
C GLU A 106 17.12 -10.43 3.64
N ALA A 107 15.97 -10.04 4.20
CA ALA A 107 15.00 -9.21 3.49
C ALA A 107 15.59 -7.84 3.08
N LYS A 108 16.37 -7.20 3.96
CA LYS A 108 17.07 -5.95 3.64
C LYS A 108 18.11 -6.16 2.53
N GLU A 109 18.93 -7.20 2.64
CA GLU A 109 19.96 -7.50 1.65
C GLU A 109 19.36 -7.75 0.26
N VAL A 110 18.30 -8.55 0.20
CA VAL A 110 17.60 -8.83 -1.06
C VAL A 110 16.93 -7.55 -1.60
N ALA A 111 16.33 -6.72 -0.76
CA ALA A 111 15.76 -5.43 -1.19
C ALA A 111 16.83 -4.50 -1.78
N MET A 112 17.97 -4.33 -1.10
CA MET A 112 19.10 -3.52 -1.58
C MET A 112 19.59 -4.01 -2.95
N ASN A 113 19.74 -5.33 -3.10
CA ASN A 113 20.23 -5.94 -4.34
C ASN A 113 19.23 -5.83 -5.50
N GLN A 114 17.93 -6.00 -5.23
CA GLN A 114 16.87 -5.91 -6.24
C GLN A 114 16.64 -4.48 -6.70
N GLN A 115 16.59 -3.53 -5.75
CA GLN A 115 16.26 -2.14 -6.03
C GLN A 115 17.50 -1.28 -6.35
N LYS A 116 18.71 -1.82 -6.18
CA LYS A 116 19.98 -1.09 -6.36
C LYS A 116 20.05 0.15 -5.48
N ILE A 117 19.73 -0.03 -4.20
CA ILE A 117 19.68 1.03 -3.19
C ILE A 117 20.64 0.74 -2.04
N ASP A 118 21.06 1.79 -1.35
CA ASP A 118 21.89 1.68 -0.15
C ASP A 118 21.05 1.32 1.08
N GLU A 119 21.69 0.75 2.11
CA GLU A 119 21.03 0.46 3.39
C GLU A 119 20.42 1.71 4.03
N ALA A 120 21.09 2.86 3.88
CA ALA A 120 20.61 4.15 4.37
C ALA A 120 19.26 4.56 3.77
N GLN A 121 18.90 4.04 2.59
CA GLN A 121 17.59 4.28 1.96
C GLN A 121 16.49 3.39 2.54
N ILE A 122 16.82 2.32 3.27
CA ILE A 122 15.81 1.48 3.92
C ILE A 122 15.20 2.26 5.07
N LEU A 123 13.91 2.56 4.93
CA LEU A 123 13.13 3.29 5.92
C LEU A 123 12.61 2.33 6.98
N HIS A 124 11.97 1.24 6.54
CA HIS A 124 11.34 0.28 7.43
C HIS A 124 11.20 -1.10 6.83
N VAL A 125 11.12 -2.12 7.68
CA VAL A 125 10.79 -3.50 7.29
C VAL A 125 9.58 -3.93 8.12
N VAL A 126 8.54 -4.43 7.47
CA VAL A 126 7.37 -5.00 8.13
C VAL A 126 7.43 -6.53 7.97
N ASN A 127 7.22 -7.20 9.09
CA ASN A 127 7.23 -8.65 9.22
C ASN A 127 6.00 -9.28 8.55
N PRO A 128 6.03 -10.59 8.27
CA PRO A 128 4.93 -11.31 7.62
C PRO A 128 3.60 -11.26 8.38
N ASP A 129 3.64 -11.05 9.69
CA ASP A 129 2.45 -10.89 10.55
C ASP A 129 1.94 -9.45 10.64
N GLY A 130 2.57 -8.51 9.92
CA GLY A 130 2.23 -7.09 9.93
C GLY A 130 2.85 -6.30 11.08
N THR A 131 3.61 -6.93 11.97
CA THR A 131 4.39 -6.22 12.99
C THR A 131 5.65 -5.63 12.37
N ASP A 132 6.28 -4.69 13.04
CA ASP A 132 7.51 -4.06 12.56
C ASP A 132 8.64 -4.05 13.58
N ASN A 133 8.45 -4.83 14.65
CA ASN A 133 9.43 -5.00 15.70
C ASN A 133 10.69 -5.72 15.21
N ASP A 134 11.81 -5.33 15.80
CA ASP A 134 13.05 -6.06 15.65
C ASP A 134 13.03 -7.33 16.51
N GLY A 135 13.75 -8.36 16.07
CA GLY A 135 13.76 -9.66 16.73
C GLY A 135 12.52 -10.52 16.45
N TRP A 136 11.75 -10.21 15.41
CA TRP A 136 10.67 -11.06 14.94
C TRP A 136 11.14 -12.50 14.70
N VAL A 137 10.45 -13.44 15.34
CA VAL A 137 10.67 -14.87 15.17
C VAL A 137 9.45 -15.43 14.45
N PRO A 138 9.65 -16.21 13.38
CA PRO A 138 8.53 -16.85 12.72
C PRO A 138 7.72 -17.71 13.69
N PRO A 139 6.38 -17.75 13.54
CA PRO A 139 5.57 -18.68 14.30
C PRO A 139 6.05 -20.10 13.98
N ILE A 140 6.61 -20.78 14.98
CA ILE A 140 6.93 -22.21 14.88
C ILE A 140 5.59 -22.93 14.79
N TYR A 141 5.14 -23.24 13.58
CA TYR A 141 4.03 -24.15 13.39
C TYR A 141 4.46 -25.53 13.87
N ARG A 142 4.23 -25.82 15.16
CA ARG A 142 4.21 -27.20 15.63
C ARG A 142 3.02 -27.86 14.93
N TYR A 143 3.27 -28.54 13.82
CA TYR A 143 2.34 -29.55 13.35
C TYR A 143 2.18 -30.54 14.50
N ASN A 144 1.06 -30.44 15.24
CA ASN A 144 0.57 -31.57 16.01
C ASN A 144 0.29 -32.66 14.97
N VAL A 145 1.26 -33.55 14.79
CA VAL A 145 0.99 -34.86 14.24
C VAL A 145 0.11 -35.52 15.30
N GLN A 146 -1.20 -35.29 15.19
CA GLN A 146 -2.19 -36.10 15.87
C GLN A 146 -2.06 -37.47 15.21
N SER A 147 -1.15 -38.27 15.74
CA SER A 147 -1.06 -39.69 15.47
C SER A 147 -2.42 -40.27 15.84
N ASN A 148 -3.23 -40.54 14.82
CA ASN A 148 -4.38 -41.43 14.95
C ASN A 148 -3.82 -42.83 15.24
N THR A 149 -3.43 -43.02 16.49
CA THR A 149 -3.23 -44.32 17.09
C THR A 149 -4.55 -44.67 17.75
N ASN A 150 -5.10 -45.81 17.32
CA ASN A 150 -6.28 -46.49 17.86
C ASN A 150 -7.62 -45.94 17.38
N GLN A 151 -8.29 -46.67 16.48
CA GLN A 151 -9.31 -47.63 16.93
C GLN A 151 -9.21 -48.91 16.10
N GLN A 152 -9.05 -50.01 16.84
CA GLN A 152 -9.18 -51.40 16.40
C GLN A 152 -10.65 -51.73 16.11
#